data_AF-A0A6M0IJ89-F1
#
_entry.id   AF-A0A6M0IJ89-F1
#
_cell.length_a   1.000
_cell.length_b   1.000
_cell.length_c   1.000
_cell.angle_alpha   90.00
_cell.angle_beta   90.00
_cell.angle_gamma   90.00
#
_symmetry.space_group_name_H-M   'P 1'
#
loop_
_entity.id
_entity.type
_entity.pdbx_description
1 polymer ?
#
loop_
_entity_poly.entity_id
_entity_poly.type
_entity_poly.pdbx_seq_one_letter_code
_entity_poly.pdbx_strand_id
1 'polypeptide(L)'
;MNNLKAGTIKDLTPDQKNANKGKEFGQHLLEKSLRELGAGRSILADKHGNVIAGNKTLETAAAIGMNDVIIVPSDGTKLIVVQRTDLDIDSKQGRKLALADNKISQVNLDFDSVVIAELGAEHGIDLDSWGFSVFEDEQEEEAGEKVERESDKITFQLSTFQQTELKRALTTAKMERELEQVKETDGEALMVIVHEFLKKRS
;
A
#
# COMPACT_ATOMS: atom_id res chain seq x y z
N MET A 1 -6.08 37.66 7.83
CA MET A 1 -6.73 36.85 8.89
C MET A 1 -5.70 35.85 9.38
N ASN A 2 -5.17 36.03 10.59
CA ASN A 2 -4.31 35.04 11.24
C ASN A 2 -5.15 34.31 12.29
N ASN A 3 -5.96 33.35 11.84
CA ASN A 3 -6.80 32.53 12.74
C ASN A 3 -6.13 31.17 13.00
N LEU A 4 -4.84 31.16 13.37
CA LEU A 4 -4.19 29.93 13.81
C LEU A 4 -4.66 29.60 15.23
N LYS A 5 -5.01 28.33 15.48
CA LYS A 5 -5.31 27.84 16.82
C LYS A 5 -4.25 26.81 17.21
N ALA A 6 -3.55 27.05 18.31
CA ALA A 6 -2.76 26.01 18.95
C ALA A 6 -3.69 25.08 19.73
N GLY A 7 -3.38 23.79 19.75
CA GLY A 7 -4.12 22.78 20.49
C GLY A 7 -3.28 21.54 20.72
N THR A 8 -3.94 20.46 21.11
CA THR A 8 -3.33 19.15 21.29
C THR A 8 -4.09 18.07 20.52
N ILE A 9 -3.48 16.90 20.34
CA ILE A 9 -4.15 15.73 19.76
C ILE A 9 -5.45 15.37 20.50
N LYS A 10 -5.58 15.72 21.79
CA LYS A 10 -6.81 15.48 22.56
C LYS A 10 -8.00 16.32 22.11
N ASP A 11 -7.76 17.38 21.36
CA ASP A 11 -8.80 18.20 20.75
C ASP A 11 -9.35 17.57 19.45
N LEU A 12 -8.80 16.42 19.05
CA LEU A 12 -9.17 15.69 17.85
C LEU A 12 -9.71 14.30 18.22
N THR A 13 -10.75 13.89 17.51
CA THR A 13 -11.36 12.56 17.66
C THR A 13 -11.12 11.75 16.39
N PRO A 14 -10.47 10.58 16.47
CA PRO A 14 -10.35 9.67 15.34
C PRO A 14 -11.72 9.26 14.80
N ASP A 15 -11.83 9.12 13.48
CA ASP A 15 -13.05 8.62 12.85
C ASP A 15 -13.30 7.15 13.22
N GLN A 16 -14.45 6.90 13.85
CA GLN A 16 -14.87 5.59 14.33
C GLN A 16 -15.32 4.67 13.19
N LYS A 17 -15.64 5.23 12.01
CA LYS A 17 -15.98 4.51 10.78
C LYS A 17 -14.94 4.77 9.68
N ASN A 18 -13.67 4.91 10.07
CA ASN A 18 -12.60 5.13 9.09
C ASN A 18 -12.45 3.92 8.16
N ALA A 19 -12.76 4.12 6.89
CA ALA A 19 -12.67 3.10 5.84
C ALA A 19 -11.25 2.59 5.56
N ASN A 20 -10.19 3.24 6.06
CA ASN A 20 -8.82 2.73 5.96
C ASN A 20 -8.39 2.07 7.27
N LYS A 21 -8.27 0.74 7.26
CA LYS A 21 -7.79 -0.08 8.38
C LYS A 21 -6.31 0.18 8.69
N GLY A 22 -5.51 0.46 7.67
CA GLY A 22 -4.06 0.48 7.79
C GLY A 22 -3.46 -0.91 7.56
N LYS A 23 -2.18 -0.96 7.17
CA LYS A 23 -1.39 -2.21 7.18
C LYS A 23 -0.27 -2.08 8.22
N GLU A 24 0.04 -3.15 8.95
CA GLU A 24 1.07 -3.12 10.00
C GLU A 24 2.42 -2.60 9.48
N PHE A 25 2.85 -3.10 8.32
CA PHE A 25 4.09 -2.63 7.68
C PHE A 25 4.03 -1.14 7.31
N GLY A 26 2.89 -0.67 6.80
CA GLY A 26 2.67 0.74 6.49
C GLY A 26 2.69 1.62 7.73
N GLN A 27 2.10 1.15 8.82
CA GLN A 27 2.10 1.83 10.11
C GLN A 27 3.52 1.92 10.70
N HIS A 28 4.32 0.85 10.60
CA HIS A 28 5.73 0.88 10.99
C HIS A 28 6.53 1.94 10.22
N LEU A 29 6.34 2.00 8.89
CA LEU A 29 7.02 3.02 8.06
C LEU A 29 6.54 4.44 8.39
N LEU A 30 5.25 4.61 8.70
CA LEU A 30 4.69 5.89 9.14
C LEU A 30 5.32 6.36 10.44
N GLU A 31 5.41 5.48 11.44
CA GLU A 31 6.07 5.78 12.71
C GLU A 31 7.52 6.20 12.50
N LYS A 32 8.26 5.42 11.73
CA LYS A 32 9.65 5.72 11.38
C LYS A 32 9.77 7.09 10.70
N SER A 33 8.90 7.39 9.75
CA SER A 33 8.92 8.68 9.04
C SER A 33 8.62 9.84 10.00
N LEU A 34 7.62 9.72 10.88
CA LEU A 34 7.31 10.77 11.85
C LEU A 34 8.46 11.02 12.82
N ARG A 35 9.14 9.97 13.28
CA ARG A 35 10.30 10.09 14.17
C ARG A 35 11.53 10.68 13.50
N GLU A 36 11.85 10.23 12.29
CA GLU A 36 13.09 10.61 11.60
C GLU A 36 12.97 11.91 10.80
N LEU A 37 11.78 12.18 10.26
CA LEU A 37 11.55 13.24 9.28
C LEU A 37 10.50 14.26 9.75
N GLY A 38 9.73 13.98 10.79
CA GLY A 38 8.64 14.84 11.26
C GLY A 38 7.40 14.77 10.37
N ALA A 39 6.41 15.63 10.65
CA ALA A 39 5.17 15.71 9.87
C ALA A 39 5.43 16.30 8.48
N GLY A 40 5.02 15.56 7.43
CA GLY A 40 5.09 16.02 6.04
C GLY A 40 3.76 16.60 5.55
N ARG A 41 2.69 15.81 5.61
CA ARG A 41 1.33 16.22 5.25
C ARG A 41 0.52 16.62 6.48
N SER A 42 -0.38 17.60 6.32
CA SER A 42 -1.43 17.88 7.29
C SER A 42 -2.50 16.79 7.29
N ILE A 43 -3.18 16.66 8.42
CA ILE A 43 -4.44 15.93 8.54
C ILE A 43 -5.63 16.89 8.36
N LEU A 44 -6.83 16.34 8.15
CA LEU A 44 -8.07 17.11 7.99
C LEU A 44 -9.07 16.71 9.07
N ALA A 45 -9.71 17.69 9.70
CA ALA A 45 -10.78 17.48 10.66
C ALA A 45 -12.00 18.36 10.33
N ASP A 46 -13.17 17.93 10.77
CA ASP A 46 -14.41 18.69 10.66
C ASP A 46 -14.47 19.85 11.69
N LYS A 47 -15.56 20.61 11.66
CA LYS A 47 -15.80 21.74 12.58
C LYS A 47 -15.89 21.36 14.07
N HIS A 48 -16.01 20.07 14.39
CA HIS A 48 -16.10 19.50 15.73
C HIS A 48 -14.81 18.80 16.18
N GLY A 49 -13.80 18.73 15.31
CA GLY A 49 -12.54 18.04 15.59
C GLY A 49 -12.55 16.54 15.25
N ASN A 50 -13.57 16.04 14.55
CA ASN A 50 -13.58 14.67 14.05
C ASN A 50 -12.69 14.56 12.81
N VAL A 51 -11.77 13.61 12.77
CA VAL A 51 -10.74 13.51 11.73
C VAL A 51 -11.31 12.89 10.46
N ILE A 52 -11.37 13.66 9.38
CA ILE A 52 -11.84 13.23 8.05
C ILE A 52 -10.72 12.50 7.29
N ALA A 53 -9.48 12.97 7.40
CA ALA A 53 -8.34 12.38 6.68
C ALA A 53 -7.07 12.42 7.53
N GLY A 54 -6.25 11.37 7.44
CA GLY A 54 -5.01 11.25 8.19
C GLY A 54 -5.16 10.59 9.57
N ASN A 55 -6.21 9.78 9.77
CA ASN A 55 -6.44 9.02 11.02
C ASN A 55 -5.19 8.24 11.48
N LYS A 56 -4.54 7.50 10.58
CA LYS A 56 -3.32 6.74 10.93
C LYS A 56 -2.14 7.63 11.34
N THR A 57 -2.04 8.83 10.78
CA THR A 57 -1.05 9.83 11.20
C THR A 57 -1.35 10.34 12.61
N LEU A 58 -2.62 10.63 12.93
CA LEU A 58 -3.03 11.07 14.26
C LEU A 58 -2.75 9.99 15.32
N GLU A 59 -3.19 8.75 15.07
CA GLU A 59 -2.95 7.59 15.95
C GLU A 59 -1.46 7.40 16.23
N THR A 60 -0.63 7.43 15.18
CA THR A 60 0.81 7.25 15.29
C THR A 60 1.47 8.43 15.99
N ALA A 61 1.07 9.67 15.69
CA ALA A 61 1.58 10.87 16.36
C ALA A 61 1.31 10.82 17.88
N ALA A 62 0.10 10.41 18.29
CA ALA A 62 -0.22 10.16 19.69
C ALA A 62 0.68 9.08 20.30
N ALA A 63 0.84 7.94 19.63
CA ALA A 63 1.64 6.82 20.12
C ALA A 63 3.12 7.18 20.34
N ILE A 64 3.68 8.10 19.53
CA ILE A 64 5.06 8.55 19.66
C ILE A 64 5.25 9.79 20.54
N GLY A 65 4.16 10.36 21.08
CA GLY A 65 4.20 11.54 21.96
C GLY A 65 4.28 12.90 21.24
N MET A 66 3.95 12.96 19.95
CA MET A 66 3.85 14.20 19.18
C MET A 66 2.48 14.85 19.44
N ASN A 67 2.30 15.49 20.59
CA ASN A 67 0.98 15.89 21.10
C ASN A 67 0.48 17.25 20.63
N ASP A 68 1.38 18.18 20.27
CA ASP A 68 1.00 19.55 19.92
C ASP A 68 0.49 19.62 18.48
N VAL A 69 -0.60 20.36 18.27
CA VAL A 69 -1.19 20.58 16.93
C VAL A 69 -1.40 22.06 16.64
N ILE A 70 -1.31 22.40 15.36
CA ILE A 70 -1.67 23.72 14.83
C ILE A 70 -2.90 23.52 13.93
N ILE A 71 -4.01 24.11 14.33
CA ILE A 71 -5.29 24.04 13.60
C ILE A 71 -5.44 25.31 12.77
N VAL A 72 -5.66 25.13 11.47
CA VAL A 72 -5.94 26.19 10.51
C VAL A 72 -7.40 26.08 10.08
N PRO A 73 -8.31 26.91 10.61
CA PRO A 73 -9.70 26.95 10.18
C PRO A 73 -9.80 27.34 8.70
N SER A 74 -10.56 26.57 7.94
CA SER A 74 -10.83 26.79 6.52
C SER A 74 -12.29 26.42 6.24
N ASP A 75 -12.90 27.13 5.28
CA ASP A 75 -14.21 26.80 4.70
C ASP A 75 -14.09 25.94 3.43
N GLY A 76 -12.86 25.55 3.06
CA GLY A 76 -12.58 24.75 1.88
C GLY A 76 -12.51 25.55 0.57
N THR A 77 -12.74 26.87 0.57
CA THR A 77 -12.72 27.69 -0.65
C THR A 77 -11.31 28.04 -1.14
N LYS A 78 -10.29 27.81 -0.30
CA LYS A 78 -8.88 28.09 -0.59
C LYS A 78 -8.03 26.87 -0.33
N LEU A 79 -7.02 26.69 -1.19
CA LEU A 79 -5.96 25.71 -0.98
C LEU A 79 -5.10 26.12 0.23
N ILE A 80 -5.01 25.25 1.23
CA ILE A 80 -4.12 25.42 2.37
C ILE A 80 -2.81 24.70 2.08
N VAL A 81 -1.69 25.44 2.11
CA VAL A 81 -0.35 24.92 1.89
C VAL A 81 0.41 24.91 3.21
N VAL A 82 0.89 23.74 3.63
CA VAL A 82 1.81 23.62 4.77
C VAL A 82 3.24 23.77 4.26
N GLN A 83 3.92 24.80 4.75
CA GLN A 83 5.31 25.07 4.39
C GLN A 83 6.23 24.74 5.56
N ARG A 84 7.20 23.85 5.33
CA ARG A 84 8.31 23.64 6.25
C ARG A 84 9.42 24.65 5.98
N THR A 85 9.79 25.42 6.99
CA THR A 85 10.84 26.45 6.90
C THR A 85 12.23 25.89 7.10
N ASP A 86 12.34 24.64 7.55
CA ASP A 86 13.59 23.95 7.91
C ASP A 86 14.06 22.96 6.84
N LEU A 87 13.33 22.84 5.72
CA LEU A 87 13.53 21.78 4.75
C LEU A 87 13.64 22.32 3.31
N ASP A 88 14.60 21.80 2.56
CA ASP A 88 14.74 21.99 1.11
C ASP A 88 14.47 20.67 0.39
N ILE A 89 13.70 20.70 -0.70
CA ILE A 89 13.35 19.51 -1.49
C ILE A 89 14.57 18.83 -2.11
N ASP A 90 15.63 19.57 -2.44
CA ASP A 90 16.85 19.03 -3.05
C ASP A 90 17.87 18.55 -2.01
N SER A 91 17.57 18.73 -0.73
CA SER A 91 18.35 18.09 0.34
C SER A 91 18.08 16.59 0.43
N LYS A 92 19.01 15.85 1.04
CA LYS A 92 18.83 14.43 1.35
C LYS A 92 17.57 14.17 2.19
N GLN A 93 17.29 15.03 3.18
CA GLN A 93 16.10 14.90 4.01
C GLN A 93 14.82 15.21 3.23
N GLY A 94 14.83 16.23 2.37
CA GLY A 94 13.69 16.59 1.52
C GLY A 94 13.31 15.47 0.56
N ARG A 95 14.28 14.91 -0.17
CA ARG A 95 14.05 13.76 -1.05
C ARG A 95 13.62 12.51 -0.28
N LYS A 96 14.20 12.27 0.90
CA LYS A 96 13.80 11.14 1.74
C LYS A 96 12.35 11.27 2.21
N LEU A 97 11.92 12.46 2.65
CA LEU A 97 10.54 12.71 3.07
C LEU A 97 9.57 12.51 1.89
N ALA A 98 9.87 13.07 0.71
CA ALA A 98 9.03 12.91 -0.47
C ALA A 98 8.83 11.44 -0.88
N LEU A 99 9.91 10.64 -0.86
CA LEU A 99 9.85 9.22 -1.18
C LEU A 99 9.11 8.41 -0.10
N ALA A 100 9.42 8.65 1.16
CA ALA A 100 8.81 7.96 2.29
C ALA A 100 7.31 8.21 2.34
N ASP A 101 6.89 9.47 2.25
CA ASP A 101 5.48 9.90 2.30
C ASP A 101 4.62 9.23 1.22
N ASN A 102 5.10 9.22 -0.03
CA ASN A 102 4.41 8.53 -1.13
C ASN A 102 4.35 7.02 -0.90
N LYS A 103 5.46 6.39 -0.48
CA LYS A 103 5.50 4.94 -0.28
C LYS A 103 4.60 4.51 0.87
N ILE A 104 4.61 5.24 1.99
CA ILE A 104 3.75 5.00 3.15
C ILE A 104 2.29 5.10 2.76
N SER A 105 1.92 6.15 2.01
CA SER A 105 0.54 6.32 1.52
C SER A 105 0.08 5.13 0.69
N GLN A 106 0.97 4.56 -0.14
CA GLN A 106 0.66 3.37 -0.95
C GLN A 106 0.51 2.11 -0.09
N VAL A 107 1.49 1.81 0.77
CA VAL A 107 1.54 0.50 1.45
C VAL A 107 0.73 0.45 2.74
N ASN A 108 0.34 1.60 3.30
CA ASN A 108 -0.50 1.67 4.48
C ASN A 108 -2.00 1.70 4.15
N LEU A 109 -2.38 1.82 2.88
CA LEU A 109 -3.78 1.82 2.50
C LEU A 109 -4.33 0.38 2.51
N ASP A 110 -5.34 0.14 3.32
CA ASP A 110 -6.12 -1.09 3.34
C ASP A 110 -7.59 -0.76 3.56
N PHE A 111 -8.38 -0.82 2.49
CA PHE A 111 -9.79 -0.43 2.54
C PHE A 111 -10.62 -1.50 3.26
N ASP A 112 -11.58 -1.04 4.05
CA ASP A 112 -12.65 -1.85 4.62
C ASP A 112 -13.88 -1.71 3.72
N SER A 113 -14.12 -2.71 2.88
CA SER A 113 -15.23 -2.71 1.93
C SER A 113 -16.59 -2.69 2.63
N VAL A 114 -16.70 -3.28 3.83
CA VAL A 114 -17.93 -3.27 4.62
C VAL A 114 -18.23 -1.85 5.08
N VAL A 115 -17.26 -1.18 5.70
CA VAL A 115 -17.41 0.22 6.15
C VAL A 115 -17.72 1.15 4.98
N ILE A 116 -17.09 0.95 3.82
CA ILE A 116 -17.34 1.78 2.63
C ILE A 116 -18.77 1.57 2.11
N ALA A 117 -19.22 0.32 2.01
CA ALA A 117 -20.59 0.01 1.59
C ALA A 117 -21.63 0.57 2.58
N GLU A 118 -21.39 0.44 3.88
CA GLU A 118 -22.24 0.99 4.93
C GLU A 118 -22.34 2.51 4.82
N LEU A 119 -21.22 3.22 4.74
CA LEU A 119 -21.20 4.68 4.60
C LEU A 119 -21.82 5.14 3.27
N GLY A 120 -21.58 4.39 2.20
CA GLY A 120 -22.17 4.65 0.89
C GLY A 120 -23.70 4.59 0.93
N ALA A 121 -24.25 3.53 1.54
CA ALA A 121 -25.69 3.36 1.70
C ALA A 121 -26.29 4.37 2.71
N GLU A 122 -25.64 4.58 3.85
CA GLU A 122 -26.11 5.48 4.92
C GLU A 122 -26.22 6.93 4.45
N HIS A 123 -25.26 7.39 3.65
CA HIS A 123 -25.17 8.79 3.22
C HIS A 123 -25.58 9.01 1.76
N GLY A 124 -25.99 7.96 1.03
CA GLY A 124 -26.37 8.06 -0.38
C GLY A 124 -25.23 8.52 -1.28
N ILE A 125 -24.00 8.05 -1.01
CA ILE A 125 -22.81 8.39 -1.78
C ILE A 125 -22.77 7.51 -3.03
N ASP A 126 -22.63 8.13 -4.20
CA ASP A 126 -22.33 7.44 -5.45
C ASP A 126 -20.87 6.95 -5.42
N LEU A 127 -20.65 5.78 -4.82
CA LEU A 127 -19.33 5.16 -4.67
C LEU A 127 -18.63 4.95 -6.03
N ASP A 128 -19.39 4.60 -7.08
CA ASP A 128 -18.84 4.33 -8.40
C ASP A 128 -18.20 5.58 -9.01
N SER A 129 -18.82 6.75 -8.83
CA SER A 129 -18.25 8.04 -9.29
C SER A 129 -16.90 8.38 -8.66
N TRP A 130 -16.59 7.79 -7.50
CA TRP A 130 -15.32 7.94 -6.78
C TRP A 130 -14.32 6.81 -7.05
N GLY A 131 -14.65 5.88 -7.96
CA GLY A 131 -13.79 4.78 -8.35
C GLY A 131 -13.83 3.57 -7.40
N PHE A 132 -14.84 3.51 -6.53
CA PHE A 132 -15.09 2.36 -5.65
C PHE A 132 -15.89 1.24 -6.34
N SER A 133 -16.28 1.43 -7.61
CA SER A 133 -16.94 0.42 -8.44
C SER A 133 -16.11 -0.85 -8.66
N VAL A 134 -14.81 -0.80 -8.35
CA VAL A 134 -13.85 -1.89 -8.52
C VAL A 134 -13.48 -2.53 -7.18
N PHE A 135 -14.34 -2.45 -6.17
CA PHE A 135 -14.40 -3.52 -5.17
C PHE A 135 -15.03 -4.79 -5.79
N GLU A 136 -14.70 -5.11 -7.04
CA GLU A 136 -14.69 -6.48 -7.51
C GLU A 136 -13.56 -7.13 -6.74
N ASP A 137 -13.90 -7.71 -5.60
CA ASP A 137 -13.22 -8.83 -4.99
C ASP A 137 -11.72 -8.95 -5.35
N GLU A 138 -10.86 -8.14 -4.73
CA GLU A 138 -9.71 -8.74 -4.04
C GLU A 138 -10.24 -9.44 -2.77
N GLN A 139 -11.24 -10.32 -2.94
CA GLN A 139 -11.35 -11.46 -2.07
C GLN A 139 -10.04 -12.22 -2.31
N GLU A 140 -9.27 -12.42 -1.24
CA GLU A 140 -8.66 -13.73 -1.06
C GLU A 140 -9.76 -14.74 -1.44
N GLU A 141 -9.59 -15.42 -2.58
CA GLU A 141 -10.60 -16.32 -3.14
C GLU A 141 -10.99 -17.39 -2.10
N GLU A 142 -12.04 -17.11 -1.34
CA GLU A 142 -12.83 -18.12 -0.64
C GLU A 142 -14.28 -17.98 -1.10
N ALA A 143 -14.64 -18.66 -2.20
CA ALA A 143 -15.96 -19.28 -2.34
C ALA A 143 -16.09 -20.20 -3.57
N GLY A 144 -16.40 -21.47 -3.30
CA GLY A 144 -17.54 -22.12 -3.96
C GLY A 144 -17.25 -23.12 -5.09
N GLU A 145 -17.35 -24.40 -4.73
CA GLU A 145 -17.59 -25.60 -5.56
C GLU A 145 -17.56 -25.43 -7.10
N LYS A 146 -16.42 -25.77 -7.71
CA LYS A 146 -16.36 -26.45 -9.00
C LYS A 146 -15.31 -27.56 -8.94
N VAL A 147 -15.82 -28.78 -9.10
CA VAL A 147 -15.15 -30.04 -9.52
C VAL A 147 -13.63 -29.95 -9.71
N GLU A 148 -12.91 -30.73 -8.88
CA GLU A 148 -11.46 -30.97 -8.86
C GLU A 148 -10.76 -30.83 -10.21
N ARG A 149 -9.78 -29.93 -10.26
CA ARG A 149 -8.44 -30.22 -10.80
C ARG A 149 -7.41 -29.57 -9.89
N GLU A 150 -6.69 -30.39 -9.12
CA GLU A 150 -5.50 -29.97 -8.38
C GLU A 150 -4.49 -29.36 -9.37
N SER A 151 -4.27 -28.05 -9.28
CA SER A 151 -3.09 -27.41 -9.82
C SER A 151 -2.37 -26.69 -8.70
N ASP A 152 -1.45 -27.40 -8.04
CA ASP A 152 -0.58 -26.83 -7.02
C ASP A 152 0.37 -25.82 -7.68
N LYS A 153 0.16 -24.53 -7.40
CA LYS A 153 1.00 -23.45 -7.92
C LYS A 153 2.19 -23.21 -6.98
N ILE A 154 3.38 -23.61 -7.40
CA ILE A 154 4.64 -23.31 -6.68
C ILE A 154 5.33 -22.13 -7.35
N THR A 155 5.65 -21.08 -6.59
CA THR A 155 6.38 -19.89 -7.07
C THR A 155 7.75 -19.83 -6.40
N PHE A 156 8.83 -19.64 -7.17
CA PHE A 156 10.19 -19.45 -6.66
C PHE A 156 10.81 -18.19 -7.26
N GLN A 157 11.57 -17.46 -6.43
CA GLN A 157 12.35 -16.31 -6.85
C GLN A 157 13.80 -16.73 -7.11
N LEU A 158 14.31 -16.39 -8.30
CA LEU A 158 15.70 -16.65 -8.69
C LEU A 158 16.46 -15.34 -8.84
N SER A 159 17.68 -15.31 -8.34
CA SER A 159 18.62 -14.22 -8.61
C SER A 159 19.02 -14.18 -10.09
N THR A 160 19.48 -13.02 -10.56
CA THR A 160 19.93 -12.81 -11.95
C THR A 160 21.01 -13.81 -12.38
N PHE A 161 21.89 -14.21 -11.46
CA PHE A 161 22.92 -15.23 -11.71
C PHE A 161 22.30 -16.61 -11.95
N GLN A 162 21.37 -17.03 -11.09
CA GLN A 162 20.67 -18.32 -11.22
C GLN A 162 19.85 -18.40 -12.51
N GLN A 163 19.18 -17.31 -12.91
CA GLN A 163 18.46 -17.25 -14.18
C GLN A 163 19.39 -17.42 -15.40
N THR A 164 20.61 -16.87 -15.32
CA THR A 164 21.58 -16.95 -16.41
C THR A 164 22.12 -18.37 -16.58
N GLU A 165 22.45 -19.04 -15.48
CA GLU A 165 22.92 -20.43 -15.50
C GLU A 165 21.82 -21.40 -15.95
N LEU A 166 20.57 -21.17 -15.53
CA LEU A 166 19.41 -21.96 -15.96
C LEU A 166 19.20 -21.87 -17.49
N LYS A 167 19.26 -20.66 -18.05
CA LYS A 167 19.14 -20.43 -19.50
C LYS A 167 20.28 -21.11 -20.28
N ARG A 168 21.52 -21.06 -19.77
CA ARG A 168 22.67 -21.75 -20.39
C ARG A 168 22.51 -23.27 -20.39
N ALA A 169 22.01 -23.84 -19.30
CA ALA A 169 21.76 -25.28 -19.18
C ALA A 169 20.70 -25.75 -20.19
N LEU A 170 19.63 -24.97 -20.36
CA LEU A 170 18.55 -25.24 -21.33
C LEU A 170 19.05 -25.21 -22.78
N THR A 171 19.84 -24.21 -23.16
CA THR A 171 20.43 -24.12 -24.51
C THR A 171 21.40 -25.28 -24.80
N THR A 172 22.22 -25.67 -23.81
CA THR A 172 23.21 -26.76 -23.95
C THR A 172 22.54 -28.12 -24.17
N ALA A 173 21.33 -28.32 -23.62
CA ALA A 173 20.56 -29.54 -23.80
C ALA A 173 19.91 -29.68 -25.20
N LYS A 174 20.00 -28.65 -26.08
CA LYS A 174 19.34 -28.60 -27.41
C LYS A 174 17.81 -28.83 -27.37
N MET A 175 17.15 -28.40 -26.30
CA MET A 175 15.72 -28.63 -26.07
C MET A 175 14.82 -27.45 -26.48
N GLU A 176 15.36 -26.51 -27.28
CA GLU A 176 14.65 -25.30 -27.71
C GLU A 176 13.37 -25.60 -28.51
N ARG A 177 13.27 -26.77 -29.18
CA ARG A 177 12.08 -27.18 -29.93
C ARG A 177 10.89 -27.64 -29.09
N GLU A 178 11.12 -28.10 -27.86
CA GLU A 178 10.03 -28.54 -26.97
C GLU A 178 9.35 -27.35 -26.25
N LEU A 179 9.97 -26.16 -26.30
CA LEU A 179 9.45 -24.92 -25.71
C LEU A 179 8.54 -24.12 -26.67
N GLU A 180 8.49 -24.46 -27.96
CA GLU A 180 7.76 -23.67 -28.98
C GLU A 180 6.23 -23.89 -29.00
N GLN A 181 5.69 -24.84 -28.23
CA GLN A 181 4.26 -25.20 -28.32
C GLN A 181 3.34 -24.71 -27.18
N VAL A 182 3.83 -23.96 -26.18
CA VAL A 182 2.98 -23.54 -25.04
C VAL A 182 3.29 -22.12 -24.57
N LYS A 183 2.25 -21.40 -24.14
CA LYS A 183 2.21 -19.94 -23.89
C LYS A 183 2.69 -19.48 -22.49
N GLU A 184 3.21 -20.35 -21.64
CA GLU A 184 3.65 -19.98 -20.27
C GLU A 184 5.07 -20.46 -19.97
N THR A 185 6.01 -19.52 -19.85
CA THR A 185 7.43 -19.79 -20.12
C THR A 185 8.29 -20.16 -18.91
N ASP A 186 7.77 -20.15 -17.68
CA ASP A 186 8.64 -20.22 -16.49
C ASP A 186 8.53 -21.55 -15.71
N GLY A 187 7.33 -22.15 -15.63
CA GLY A 187 7.12 -23.42 -14.92
C GLY A 187 7.53 -24.66 -15.73
N GLU A 188 7.27 -24.63 -17.04
CA GLU A 188 7.53 -25.78 -17.92
C GLU A 188 9.01 -25.93 -18.24
N ALA A 189 9.75 -24.81 -18.31
CA ALA A 189 11.20 -24.81 -18.43
C ALA A 189 11.86 -25.54 -17.25
N LEU A 190 11.31 -25.40 -16.03
CA LEU A 190 11.80 -26.14 -14.86
C LEU A 190 11.50 -27.64 -14.97
N MET A 191 10.30 -28.01 -15.44
CA MET A 191 9.90 -29.40 -15.64
C MET A 191 10.80 -30.14 -16.63
N VAL A 192 11.17 -29.50 -17.74
CA VAL A 192 12.09 -30.05 -18.74
C VAL A 192 13.47 -30.31 -18.12
N ILE A 193 13.97 -29.39 -17.30
CA ILE A 193 15.27 -29.54 -16.62
C ILE A 193 15.25 -30.68 -15.60
N VAL A 194 14.19 -30.77 -14.79
CA VAL A 194 14.02 -31.84 -13.79
C VAL A 194 13.94 -33.21 -14.48
N HIS A 195 13.20 -33.32 -15.59
CA HIS A 195 13.02 -34.56 -16.32
C HIS A 195 14.33 -35.08 -16.93
N GLU A 196 15.14 -34.21 -17.54
CA GLU A 196 16.46 -34.59 -18.07
C GLU A 196 17.48 -34.93 -16.98
N PHE A 197 17.46 -34.21 -15.86
CA PHE A 197 18.32 -34.54 -14.72
C PHE A 197 18.02 -35.94 -14.17
N LEU A 198 16.73 -36.30 -14.09
CA LEU A 198 16.31 -37.63 -13.63
C LEU A 198 16.69 -38.75 -14.60
N LYS A 199 16.57 -38.54 -15.93
CA LYS A 199 17.00 -39.52 -16.95
C LYS A 199 18.50 -39.82 -16.95
N LYS A 200 19.35 -38.86 -16.60
CA LYS A 200 20.81 -39.05 -16.56
C LYS A 200 21.31 -39.70 -15.28
N ARG A 201 20.42 -39.90 -14.29
CA ARG A 201 20.74 -40.49 -12.98
C ARG A 201 20.30 -41.96 -12.85
N SER A 202 19.52 -42.46 -13.80
CA SER A 202 19.19 -43.88 -14.02
C SER A 202 20.16 -44.54 -14.98
#